data_AF-A0A356UM51-F1
#
_entry.id   AF-A0A356UM51-F1
#
_cell.length_a   1.000
_cell.length_b   1.000
_cell.length_c   1.000
_cell.angle_alpha   90.00
_cell.angle_beta   90.00
_cell.angle_gamma   90.00
#
_symmetry.space_group_name_H-M   'P 1'
#
loop_
_entity.id
_entity.type
_entity.pdbx_description
1 polymer ?
#
loop_
_entity_poly.entity_id
_entity_poly.type
_entity_poly.pdbx_seq_one_letter_code
_entity_poly.pdbx_strand_id
1 'polypeptide(L)'
;MLMLFLVLGLNLVISFLNARNVGRIWAESKAVGGWVRLLAWCGAIQSAAGFTFVYAVVVGYIAVSTGYLPAAMLGVMMNLIYIMLIVPLIGSGIFITIQSWIAFARDKSLSNLGVAGWNTFAQAYNTYNAIQSFGPALDSVQQGLGGLFSDDGDSDNSTARVILLVAIVLLAGVLTTSVIVRRYEASLPVSEEIRRGTRDLEYR
;
A
#
# COMPACT_ATOMS: atom_id res chain seq x y z
N MET A 1 -5.82 -22.12 5.57
CA MET A 1 -5.13 -21.93 4.27
C MET A 1 -6.04 -21.35 3.19
N LEU A 2 -7.20 -21.96 2.87
CA LEU A 2 -8.14 -21.41 1.87
C LEU A 2 -8.52 -19.94 2.10
N MET A 3 -8.89 -19.59 3.34
CA MET A 3 -9.24 -18.21 3.72
C MET A 3 -8.10 -17.21 3.47
N LEU A 4 -6.85 -17.60 3.73
CA LEU A 4 -5.69 -16.74 3.47
C LEU A 4 -5.56 -16.46 1.97
N PHE A 5 -5.67 -17.47 1.12
CA PHE A 5 -5.62 -17.28 -0.33
C PHE A 5 -6.76 -16.41 -0.85
N LEU A 6 -7.97 -16.55 -0.31
CA LEU A 6 -9.10 -15.69 -0.66
C LEU A 6 -8.84 -14.22 -0.27
N VAL A 7 -8.34 -13.97 0.94
CA VAL A 7 -7.99 -12.63 1.40
C VAL A 7 -6.87 -12.02 0.55
N LEU A 8 -5.83 -12.78 0.22
CA LEU A 8 -4.75 -12.33 -0.64
C LEU A 8 -5.23 -12.02 -2.07
N GLY A 9 -6.06 -12.90 -2.64
CA GLY A 9 -6.65 -12.70 -3.96
C GLY A 9 -7.54 -11.45 -4.01
N LEU A 10 -8.39 -11.26 -3.00
CA LEU A 10 -9.21 -10.06 -2.87
C LEU A 10 -8.36 -8.79 -2.75
N ASN A 11 -7.31 -8.83 -1.92
CA ASN A 11 -6.40 -7.69 -1.74
C ASN A 11 -5.67 -7.35 -3.04
N LEU A 12 -5.23 -8.35 -3.80
CA LEU A 12 -4.62 -8.16 -5.12
C LEU A 12 -5.59 -7.47 -6.10
N VAL A 13 -6.84 -7.91 -6.14
CA VAL A 13 -7.88 -7.32 -7.00
C VAL A 13 -8.17 -5.88 -6.61
N ILE A 14 -8.38 -5.60 -5.32
CA ILE A 14 -8.64 -4.24 -4.83
C ILE A 14 -7.44 -3.32 -5.11
N SER A 15 -6.22 -3.80 -4.86
CA SER A 15 -4.99 -3.04 -5.13
C SER A 15 -4.86 -2.72 -6.62
N PHE A 16 -5.14 -3.68 -7.50
CA PHE A 16 -5.15 -3.46 -8.94
C PHE A 16 -6.20 -2.44 -9.36
N LEU A 17 -7.44 -2.54 -8.86
CA LEU A 17 -8.51 -1.61 -9.18
C LEU A 17 -8.20 -0.19 -8.70
N ASN A 18 -7.59 -0.04 -7.51
CA ASN A 18 -7.12 1.24 -7.00
C ASN A 18 -6.06 1.85 -7.94
N ALA A 19 -5.01 1.11 -8.29
CA ALA A 19 -3.97 1.60 -9.21
C ALA A 19 -4.52 1.93 -10.60
N ARG A 20 -5.45 1.12 -11.12
CA ARG A 20 -6.10 1.35 -12.42
C ARG A 20 -6.92 2.64 -12.41
N ASN A 21 -7.73 2.84 -11.38
CA ASN A 21 -8.57 4.03 -11.24
C ASN A 21 -7.72 5.29 -11.05
N VAL A 22 -6.64 5.21 -10.27
CA VAL A 22 -5.67 6.29 -10.14
C VAL A 22 -4.97 6.58 -11.47
N GLY A 23 -4.54 5.55 -12.19
CA GLY A 23 -3.92 5.68 -13.51
C GLY A 23 -4.78 6.49 -14.48
N ARG A 24 -6.07 6.17 -14.57
CA ARG A 24 -7.03 6.88 -15.44
C ARG A 24 -7.04 8.39 -15.25
N ILE A 25 -6.91 8.86 -14.01
CA ILE A 25 -6.95 10.29 -13.66
C ILE A 25 -5.56 10.87 -13.42
N TRP A 26 -4.48 10.09 -13.58
CA TRP A 26 -3.16 10.48 -13.09
C TRP A 26 -2.62 11.74 -13.78
N ALA A 27 -2.70 11.80 -15.11
CA ALA A 27 -2.27 12.96 -15.89
C ALA A 27 -3.12 14.20 -15.59
N GLU A 28 -4.45 14.06 -15.58
CA GLU A 28 -5.37 15.15 -15.23
C GLU A 28 -5.14 15.67 -13.81
N SER A 29 -4.92 14.77 -12.85
CA SER A 29 -4.64 15.14 -11.47
C SER A 29 -3.37 16.00 -11.34
N LYS A 30 -2.35 15.77 -12.18
CA LYS A 30 -1.12 16.60 -12.17
C LYS A 30 -1.39 18.02 -12.67
N ALA A 31 -2.22 18.14 -13.71
CA ALA A 31 -2.57 19.43 -14.29
C ALA A 31 -3.50 20.25 -13.38
N VAL A 32 -4.51 19.60 -12.79
CA VAL A 32 -5.49 20.25 -11.90
C VAL A 32 -4.92 20.53 -10.51
N GLY A 33 -4.11 19.62 -9.98
CA GLY A 33 -3.57 19.72 -8.62
C GLY A 33 -4.64 19.57 -7.52
N GLY A 34 -4.38 20.20 -6.38
CA GLY A 34 -5.33 20.30 -5.26
C GLY A 34 -5.83 18.97 -4.71
N TRP A 35 -7.13 18.93 -4.38
CA TRP A 35 -7.78 17.78 -3.75
C TRP A 35 -7.78 16.53 -4.65
N VAL A 36 -7.95 16.69 -5.96
CA VAL A 36 -7.93 15.58 -6.92
C VAL A 36 -6.56 14.91 -6.95
N ARG A 37 -5.47 15.70 -6.94
CA ARG A 37 -4.11 15.18 -6.88
C ARG A 37 -3.81 14.45 -5.58
N LEU A 38 -4.29 14.99 -4.46
CA LEU A 38 -4.14 14.37 -3.15
C LEU A 38 -4.86 13.00 -3.10
N LEU A 39 -6.09 12.92 -3.62
CA LEU A 39 -6.85 11.66 -3.66
C LEU A 39 -6.21 10.62 -4.60
N ALA A 40 -5.67 11.06 -5.74
CA ALA A 40 -4.92 10.18 -6.64
C ALA A 40 -3.71 9.54 -5.93
N TRP A 41 -2.97 10.32 -5.13
CA TRP A 41 -1.89 9.79 -4.29
C TRP A 41 -2.38 8.86 -3.19
N CYS A 42 -3.51 9.18 -2.54
CA CYS A 42 -4.10 8.30 -1.53
C CYS A 42 -4.43 6.92 -2.12
N GLY A 43 -5.06 6.87 -3.30
CA GLY A 43 -5.33 5.62 -4.00
C GLY A 43 -4.06 4.86 -4.42
N ALA A 44 -3.00 5.57 -4.83
CA ALA A 44 -1.71 4.96 -5.16
C ALA A 44 -1.05 4.34 -3.93
N ILE A 45 -1.06 5.04 -2.78
CA ILE A 45 -0.51 4.54 -1.52
C ILE A 45 -1.26 3.28 -1.06
N GLN A 46 -2.60 3.30 -1.07
CA GLN A 46 -3.42 2.15 -0.70
C GLN A 46 -3.12 0.94 -1.61
N SER A 47 -2.95 1.17 -2.91
CA SER A 47 -2.58 0.12 -3.86
C SER A 47 -1.18 -0.44 -3.60
N ALA A 48 -0.17 0.43 -3.40
CA ALA A 48 1.20 0.00 -3.14
C ALA A 48 1.32 -0.80 -1.82
N ALA A 49 0.62 -0.38 -0.77
CA ALA A 49 0.57 -1.10 0.50
C ALA A 49 -0.12 -2.46 0.34
N GLY A 50 -1.23 -2.54 -0.40
CA GLY A 50 -1.92 -3.79 -0.66
C GLY A 50 -1.07 -4.80 -1.45
N PHE A 51 -0.39 -4.36 -2.52
CA PHE A 51 0.57 -5.21 -3.23
C PHE A 51 1.75 -5.63 -2.35
N THR A 52 2.32 -4.69 -1.58
CA THR A 52 3.42 -4.99 -0.64
C THR A 52 3.00 -6.10 0.31
N PHE A 53 1.80 -6.04 0.89
CA PHE A 53 1.32 -7.06 1.82
C PHE A 53 1.16 -8.43 1.16
N VAL A 54 0.64 -8.48 -0.07
CA VAL A 54 0.53 -9.74 -0.82
C VAL A 54 1.91 -10.35 -1.07
N TYR A 55 2.86 -9.53 -1.53
CA TYR A 55 4.23 -9.99 -1.78
C TYR A 55 4.96 -10.37 -0.50
N ALA A 56 4.76 -9.64 0.60
CA ALA A 56 5.31 -9.95 1.90
C ALA A 56 4.91 -11.35 2.37
N VAL A 57 3.63 -11.69 2.26
CA VAL A 57 3.13 -13.01 2.64
C VAL A 57 3.75 -14.09 1.75
N VAL A 58 3.68 -13.93 0.42
CA VAL A 58 4.20 -14.95 -0.52
C VAL A 58 5.72 -15.15 -0.35
N VAL A 59 6.49 -14.06 -0.37
CA VAL A 59 7.96 -14.10 -0.25
C VAL A 59 8.37 -14.60 1.13
N GLY A 60 7.70 -14.16 2.21
CA GLY A 60 7.99 -14.61 3.57
C GLY A 60 7.82 -16.11 3.74
N TYR A 61 6.71 -16.68 3.24
CA TYR A 61 6.48 -18.12 3.30
C TYR A 61 7.50 -18.90 2.46
N ILE A 62 7.88 -18.42 1.28
CA ILE A 62 8.92 -19.04 0.44
C ILE A 62 10.28 -18.98 1.14
N ALA A 63 10.63 -17.85 1.75
CA ALA A 63 11.90 -17.69 2.45
C ALA A 63 12.02 -18.64 3.64
N VAL A 64 10.94 -18.85 4.39
CA VAL A 64 10.92 -19.83 5.49
C VAL A 64 10.94 -21.27 4.98
N SER A 65 10.15 -21.60 3.96
CA SER A 65 10.07 -22.99 3.45
C SER A 65 11.36 -23.46 2.78
N THR A 66 12.15 -22.55 2.21
CA THR A 66 13.45 -22.83 1.61
C THR A 66 14.62 -22.78 2.61
N GLY A 67 14.35 -22.44 3.87
CA GLY A 67 15.39 -22.27 4.90
C GLY A 67 16.23 -20.99 4.74
N TYR A 68 15.87 -20.10 3.82
CA TYR A 68 16.54 -18.81 3.66
C TYR A 68 16.30 -17.90 4.87
N LEU A 69 15.12 -17.96 5.49
CA LEU A 69 14.78 -17.19 6.68
C LEU A 69 14.31 -18.13 7.81
N PRO A 70 14.85 -18.04 9.03
CA PRO A 70 14.31 -18.78 10.17
C PRO A 70 12.84 -18.41 10.43
N ALA A 71 12.00 -19.38 10.79
CA ALA A 71 10.58 -19.14 11.06
C ALA A 71 10.35 -18.08 12.16
N ALA A 72 11.24 -17.99 13.15
CA ALA A 72 11.20 -16.97 14.20
C ALA A 72 11.34 -15.53 13.65
N MET A 73 12.09 -15.34 12.55
CA MET A 73 12.32 -14.03 11.94
C MET A 73 11.21 -13.60 10.99
N LEU A 74 10.27 -14.49 10.65
CA LEU A 74 9.10 -14.14 9.83
C LEU A 74 8.21 -13.11 10.54
N GLY A 75 8.03 -13.23 11.86
CA GLY A 75 7.26 -12.26 12.64
C GLY A 75 7.87 -10.87 12.62
N VAL A 76 9.21 -10.79 12.78
CA VAL A 76 9.97 -9.54 12.70
C VAL A 76 9.82 -8.89 11.33
N MET A 77 9.91 -9.69 10.25
CA MET A 77 9.71 -9.22 8.88
C MET A 77 8.31 -8.61 8.69
N MET A 78 7.27 -9.31 9.14
CA MET A 78 5.89 -8.86 9.01
C MET A 78 5.60 -7.61 9.85
N ASN A 79 6.16 -7.52 11.06
CA ASN A 79 6.03 -6.35 11.93
C ASN A 79 6.76 -5.12 11.36
N LEU A 80 7.94 -5.31 10.78
CA LEU A 80 8.68 -4.22 10.14
C LEU A 80 7.91 -3.66 8.93
N ILE A 81 7.34 -4.53 8.09
CA ILE A 81 6.47 -4.12 6.98
C ILE A 81 5.24 -3.39 7.49
N TYR A 82 4.60 -3.91 8.53
CA TYR A 82 3.42 -3.31 9.14
C TYR A 82 3.69 -1.86 9.60
N ILE A 83 4.76 -1.62 10.35
CA ILE A 83 5.13 -0.28 10.85
C ILE A 83 5.36 0.70 9.70
N MET A 84 6.02 0.26 8.63
CA MET A 84 6.28 1.09 7.46
C MET A 84 5.01 1.44 6.67
N LEU A 85 3.99 0.57 6.69
CA LEU A 85 2.77 0.76 5.90
C LEU A 85 1.63 1.42 6.70
N ILE A 86 1.55 1.22 8.02
CA ILE A 86 0.36 1.59 8.77
C ILE A 86 0.10 3.10 8.83
N VAL A 87 1.16 3.91 8.96
CA VAL A 87 1.05 5.37 8.95
C VAL A 87 0.54 5.90 7.60
N PRO A 88 1.16 5.57 6.44
CA PRO A 88 0.64 6.03 5.16
C PRO A 88 -0.74 5.45 4.83
N LEU A 89 -1.06 4.23 5.28
CA LEU A 89 -2.40 3.64 5.15
C LEU A 89 -3.46 4.44 5.91
N ILE A 90 -3.20 4.80 7.16
CA ILE A 90 -4.13 5.62 7.97
C ILE A 90 -4.28 7.01 7.37
N GLY A 91 -3.17 7.66 7.03
CA GLY A 91 -3.18 9.01 6.47
C GLY A 91 -4.01 9.07 5.18
N SER A 92 -3.76 8.16 4.24
CA SER A 92 -4.54 8.10 3.00
C SER A 92 -5.99 7.69 3.22
N GLY A 93 -6.26 6.80 4.18
CA GLY A 93 -7.62 6.36 4.52
C GLY A 93 -8.50 7.49 5.08
N ILE A 94 -7.93 8.42 5.86
CA ILE A 94 -8.65 9.62 6.36
C ILE A 94 -9.17 10.46 5.19
N PHE A 95 -8.31 10.79 4.22
CA PHE A 95 -8.69 11.60 3.07
C PHE A 95 -9.72 10.91 2.17
N ILE A 96 -9.59 9.59 1.97
CA ILE A 96 -10.57 8.78 1.23
C ILE A 96 -11.92 8.78 1.95
N THR A 97 -11.91 8.66 3.28
CA THR A 97 -13.13 8.70 4.09
C THR A 97 -13.84 10.04 3.96
N ILE A 98 -13.10 11.15 4.07
CA ILE A 98 -13.64 12.51 3.85
C ILE A 98 -14.27 12.62 2.46
N GLN A 99 -13.56 12.18 1.42
CA GLN A 99 -14.09 12.23 0.05
C GLN A 99 -15.37 11.41 -0.11
N SER A 100 -15.47 10.24 0.53
CA SER A 100 -16.68 9.42 0.45
C SER A 100 -17.90 10.11 1.09
N TRP A 101 -17.70 10.87 2.18
CA TRP A 101 -18.76 11.69 2.77
C TRP A 101 -19.13 12.89 1.90
N ILE A 102 -18.17 13.55 1.26
CA ILE A 102 -18.43 14.61 0.29
C ILE A 102 -19.29 14.07 -0.88
N ALA A 103 -18.94 12.91 -1.42
CA ALA A 103 -19.70 12.27 -2.51
C ALA A 103 -21.13 11.90 -2.07
N PHE A 104 -21.29 11.38 -0.86
CA PHE A 104 -22.63 11.12 -0.32
C PHE A 104 -23.44 12.40 -0.10
N ALA A 105 -22.85 13.45 0.46
CA ALA A 105 -23.54 14.71 0.69
C ALA A 105 -24.04 15.37 -0.62
N ARG A 106 -23.28 15.20 -1.72
CA ARG A 106 -23.63 15.72 -3.04
C ARG A 106 -24.72 14.90 -3.74
N ASP A 107 -24.55 13.58 -3.81
CA ASP A 107 -25.41 12.75 -4.66
C ASP A 107 -26.56 12.08 -3.88
N LYS A 108 -26.44 12.00 -2.54
CA LYS A 108 -27.41 11.40 -1.61
C LYS A 108 -27.86 9.98 -2.01
N SER A 109 -27.02 9.24 -2.72
CA SER A 109 -27.31 7.88 -3.17
C SER A 109 -26.98 6.83 -2.09
N LEU A 110 -27.76 5.74 -2.05
CA LEU A 110 -27.49 4.62 -1.14
C LEU A 110 -26.12 3.97 -1.39
N SER A 111 -25.66 3.96 -2.65
CA SER A 111 -24.32 3.49 -3.00
C SER A 111 -23.24 4.33 -2.31
N ASN A 112 -23.34 5.67 -2.39
CA ASN A 112 -22.37 6.55 -1.76
C ASN A 112 -22.44 6.46 -0.23
N LEU A 113 -23.63 6.26 0.34
CA LEU A 113 -23.79 6.01 1.78
C LEU A 113 -23.07 4.72 2.19
N GLY A 114 -23.21 3.64 1.41
CA GLY A 114 -22.53 2.37 1.67
C GLY A 114 -21.01 2.50 1.62
N VAL A 115 -20.48 3.19 0.60
CA VAL A 115 -19.04 3.47 0.49
C VAL A 115 -18.54 4.32 1.66
N ALA A 116 -19.27 5.39 2.03
CA ALA A 116 -18.91 6.24 3.15
C ALA A 116 -18.95 5.49 4.48
N GLY A 117 -19.97 4.66 4.69
CA GLY A 117 -20.09 3.79 5.87
C GLY A 117 -18.94 2.79 5.96
N TRP A 118 -18.62 2.10 4.86
CA TRP A 118 -17.51 1.15 4.82
C TRP A 118 -16.17 1.82 5.10
N ASN A 119 -15.85 2.94 4.43
CA ASN A 119 -14.60 3.65 4.65
C ASN A 119 -14.49 4.18 6.08
N THR A 120 -15.59 4.67 6.65
CA THR A 120 -15.63 5.11 8.06
C THR A 120 -15.32 3.95 9.01
N PHE A 121 -15.98 2.81 8.81
CA PHE A 121 -15.73 1.61 9.62
C PHE A 121 -14.28 1.13 9.46
N ALA A 122 -13.80 0.99 8.23
CA ALA A 122 -12.44 0.54 7.94
C ALA A 122 -11.39 1.50 8.53
N GLN A 123 -11.62 2.81 8.44
CA GLN A 123 -10.72 3.81 9.01
C GLN A 123 -10.68 3.69 10.54
N ALA A 124 -11.84 3.58 11.19
CA ALA A 124 -11.91 3.42 12.64
C ALA A 124 -11.25 2.11 13.11
N TYR A 125 -11.55 0.99 12.44
CA TYR A 125 -10.97 -0.31 12.73
C TYR A 125 -9.45 -0.33 12.55
N ASN A 126 -8.95 0.18 11.42
CA ASN A 126 -7.51 0.25 11.15
C ASN A 126 -6.78 1.17 12.14
N THR A 127 -7.38 2.30 12.50
CA THR A 127 -6.80 3.23 13.49
C THR A 127 -6.75 2.59 14.88
N TYR A 128 -7.84 1.93 15.30
CA TYR A 128 -7.89 1.22 16.57
C TYR A 128 -6.83 0.11 16.65
N ASN A 129 -6.74 -0.73 15.61
CA ASN A 129 -5.73 -1.78 15.54
C ASN A 129 -4.31 -1.23 15.50
N ALA A 130 -4.09 -0.07 14.86
CA ALA A 130 -2.80 0.60 14.87
C ALA A 130 -2.39 1.04 16.26
N ILE A 131 -3.30 1.67 17.01
CA ILE A 131 -3.01 2.09 18.39
C ILE A 131 -2.63 0.88 19.25
N GLN A 132 -3.29 -0.27 19.05
CA GLN A 132 -3.02 -1.47 19.84
C GLN A 132 -1.77 -2.23 19.41
N SER A 133 -1.49 -2.28 18.10
CA SER A 133 -0.48 -3.19 17.55
C SER A 133 0.84 -2.50 17.26
N PHE A 134 0.88 -1.17 17.14
CA PHE A 134 2.09 -0.44 16.75
C PHE A 134 3.21 -0.59 17.78
N GLY A 135 2.93 -0.39 19.07
CA GLY A 135 3.93 -0.54 20.15
C GLY A 135 4.53 -1.95 20.18
N PRO A 136 3.72 -3.02 20.30
CA PRO A 136 4.21 -4.38 20.28
C PRO A 136 4.97 -4.75 18.99
N ALA A 137 4.54 -4.25 17.83
CA ALA A 137 5.26 -4.47 16.57
C ALA A 137 6.63 -3.78 16.59
N LEU A 138 6.70 -2.54 17.10
CA LEU A 138 7.94 -1.79 17.22
C LEU A 138 8.92 -2.49 18.17
N ASP A 139 8.45 -2.95 19.31
CA ASP A 139 9.27 -3.70 20.27
C ASP A 139 9.82 -4.99 19.64
N SER A 140 8.98 -5.73 18.90
CA SER A 140 9.39 -6.93 18.17
C SER A 140 10.47 -6.64 17.13
N VAL A 141 10.38 -5.51 16.42
CA VAL A 141 11.38 -5.08 15.43
C VAL A 141 12.66 -4.64 16.11
N GLN A 142 12.58 -3.88 17.19
CA GLN A 142 13.76 -3.44 17.95
C GLN A 142 14.51 -4.63 18.55
N GLN A 143 13.81 -5.62 19.09
CA GLN A 143 14.43 -6.84 19.61
C GLN A 143 15.02 -7.70 18.49
N GLY A 144 14.27 -7.89 17.40
CA GLY A 144 14.69 -8.73 16.28
C GLY A 144 15.81 -8.13 15.43
N LEU A 145 15.94 -6.80 15.41
CA LEU A 145 16.98 -6.08 14.67
C LEU A 145 18.04 -5.43 15.56
N GLY A 146 17.95 -5.55 16.89
CA GLY A 146 18.84 -4.88 17.84
C GLY A 146 20.32 -5.25 17.65
N GLY A 147 20.60 -6.48 17.24
CA GLY A 147 21.96 -6.94 16.93
C GLY A 147 22.61 -6.29 15.70
N LEU A 148 21.87 -5.53 14.90
CA LEU A 148 22.41 -4.80 13.73
C LEU A 148 23.03 -3.45 14.09
N PHE A 149 22.68 -2.89 15.26
CA PHE A 149 23.14 -1.59 15.73
C PHE A 149 24.05 -1.69 16.96
N SER A 150 24.30 -2.90 17.46
CA SER A 150 25.34 -3.18 18.45
C SER A 150 26.72 -3.14 17.78
N ASP A 151 27.69 -2.49 18.42
CA ASP A 151 29.05 -2.23 17.93
C ASP A 151 29.94 -3.50 17.84
N ASP A 152 29.38 -4.67 18.16
CA ASP A 152 30.00 -5.97 17.90
C ASP A 152 29.75 -6.31 16.43
N GLY A 153 30.80 -6.23 15.60
CA GLY A 153 30.77 -6.34 14.13
C GLY A 153 30.24 -7.65 13.52
N ASP A 154 29.56 -8.51 14.28
CA ASP A 154 28.86 -9.71 13.83
C ASP A 154 27.35 -9.44 13.67
N SER A 155 26.99 -8.67 12.64
CA SER A 155 25.57 -8.56 12.25
C SER A 155 25.04 -9.93 11.85
N ASP A 156 24.08 -10.48 12.59
CA ASP A 156 23.50 -11.79 12.28
C ASP A 156 22.92 -11.81 10.85
N ASN A 157 23.30 -12.80 10.06
CA ASN A 157 22.93 -12.94 8.65
C ASN A 157 21.40 -12.92 8.48
N SER A 158 20.67 -13.47 9.46
CA SER A 158 19.21 -13.48 9.47
C SER A 158 18.60 -12.07 9.49
N THR A 159 19.21 -11.15 10.22
CA THR A 159 18.77 -9.76 10.35
C THR A 159 18.93 -9.00 9.04
N ALA A 160 20.09 -9.15 8.39
CA ALA A 160 20.34 -8.58 7.07
C ALA A 160 19.36 -9.12 6.02
N ARG A 161 19.04 -10.43 6.08
CA ARG A 161 18.04 -11.06 5.20
C ARG A 161 16.64 -10.49 5.41
N VAL A 162 16.22 -10.22 6.64
CA VAL A 162 14.93 -9.56 6.91
C VAL A 162 14.87 -8.20 6.22
N ILE A 163 15.87 -7.34 6.43
CA ILE A 163 15.89 -6.00 5.83
C ILE A 163 15.86 -6.08 4.31
N LEU A 164 16.66 -6.98 3.72
CA LEU A 164 16.70 -7.18 2.27
C LEU A 164 15.33 -7.60 1.72
N LEU A 165 14.69 -8.60 2.33
CA LEU A 165 13.37 -9.09 1.91
C LEU A 165 12.32 -7.99 2.03
N VAL A 166 12.33 -7.24 3.13
CA VAL A 166 11.41 -6.11 3.35
C VAL A 166 11.60 -5.02 2.30
N ALA A 167 12.84 -4.64 1.98
CA ALA A 167 13.14 -3.69 0.93
C ALA A 167 12.63 -4.18 -0.44
N ILE A 168 12.85 -5.46 -0.77
CA ILE A 168 12.38 -6.05 -2.03
C ILE A 168 10.86 -5.99 -2.14
N VAL A 169 10.12 -6.40 -1.11
CA VAL A 169 8.64 -6.44 -1.21
C VAL A 169 8.02 -5.05 -1.22
N LEU A 170 8.60 -4.08 -0.50
CA LEU A 170 8.17 -2.67 -0.56
C LEU A 170 8.41 -2.08 -1.95
N LEU A 171 9.60 -2.28 -2.50
CA LEU A 171 9.92 -1.84 -3.86
C LEU A 171 9.02 -2.52 -4.89
N ALA A 172 8.79 -3.82 -4.77
CA ALA A 172 7.89 -4.55 -5.65
C ALA A 172 6.46 -3.99 -5.58
N GLY A 173 5.93 -3.71 -4.39
CA GLY A 173 4.61 -3.09 -4.23
C GLY A 173 4.50 -1.72 -4.90
N VAL A 174 5.48 -0.84 -4.68
CA VAL A 174 5.53 0.50 -5.30
C VAL A 174 5.70 0.42 -6.82
N LEU A 175 6.56 -0.46 -7.32
CA LEU A 175 6.81 -0.64 -8.75
C LEU A 175 5.57 -1.20 -9.45
N THR A 176 4.92 -2.22 -8.89
CA THR A 176 3.68 -2.77 -9.43
C THR A 176 2.61 -1.70 -9.55
N THR A 177 2.38 -0.91 -8.49
CA THR A 177 1.45 0.22 -8.54
C THR A 177 1.85 1.22 -9.63
N SER A 178 3.12 1.61 -9.69
CA SER A 178 3.61 2.59 -10.66
C SER A 178 3.43 2.12 -12.10
N VAL A 179 3.72 0.85 -12.39
CA VAL A 179 3.54 0.23 -13.70
C VAL A 179 2.06 0.25 -14.10
N ILE A 180 1.15 -0.13 -13.20
CA ILE A 180 -0.29 -0.12 -13.49
C ILE A 180 -0.80 1.31 -13.70
N VAL A 181 -0.41 2.26 -12.85
CA VAL A 181 -0.79 3.67 -12.97
C VAL A 181 -0.36 4.21 -14.34
N ARG A 182 0.91 4.01 -14.72
CA ARG A 182 1.42 4.43 -16.05
C ARG A 182 0.74 3.68 -17.20
N ARG A 183 0.42 2.40 -17.03
CA ARG A 183 -0.26 1.59 -18.05
C ARG A 183 -1.64 2.17 -18.41
N TYR A 184 -2.36 2.72 -17.43
CA TYR A 184 -3.70 3.29 -17.57
C TYR A 184 -3.71 4.83 -17.61
N GLU A 185 -2.56 5.49 -17.51
CA GLU A 185 -2.42 6.94 -17.68
C GLU A 185 -3.01 7.39 -19.02
N ALA A 186 -3.93 8.36 -18.96
CA ALA A 186 -4.69 8.88 -20.10
C ALA A 186 -5.45 7.82 -20.93
N SER A 187 -5.88 6.74 -20.27
CA SER A 187 -6.84 5.79 -20.87
C SER A 187 -8.26 6.34 -20.97
N LEU A 188 -8.53 7.49 -20.34
CA LEU A 188 -9.72 8.32 -20.57
C LEU A 188 -9.33 9.52 -21.45
N PRO A 189 -10.29 10.12 -22.18
CA PRO A 189 -10.00 11.28 -23.02
C PRO A 189 -9.46 12.45 -22.17
N VAL A 190 -8.21 12.82 -22.40
CA VAL A 190 -7.55 13.98 -21.77
C VAL A 190 -7.52 15.15 -22.75
N SER A 191 -7.46 16.38 -22.24
CA SER A 191 -7.30 17.57 -23.09
C SER A 191 -5.99 17.52 -23.89
N GLU A 192 -5.95 18.16 -25.06
CA GLU A 192 -4.73 18.21 -25.87
C GLU A 192 -3.56 18.85 -25.13
N GLU A 193 -3.81 19.84 -24.28
CA GLU A 193 -2.80 20.48 -23.44
C GLU A 193 -2.12 19.48 -22.51
N ILE A 194 -2.89 18.58 -21.88
CA ILE A 194 -2.37 17.55 -20.98
C ILE A 194 -1.61 16.48 -21.77
N ARG A 195 -2.09 16.14 -22.97
CA ARG A 195 -1.45 15.15 -23.84
C ARG A 195 -0.08 15.62 -24.32
N ARG A 196 0.04 16.87 -24.77
CA ARG A 196 1.30 17.51 -25.19
C ARG A 196 2.26 17.78 -24.02
N GLY A 197 1.72 18.04 -22.83
CA GLY A 197 2.52 18.27 -21.62
C GLY A 197 3.12 17.00 -21.00
N THR A 198 2.72 15.81 -21.46
CA THR A 198 3.18 14.53 -20.91
C THR A 198 3.91 13.74 -21.99
N ARG A 199 5.25 13.80 -21.97
CA ARG A 199 6.14 13.21 -23.00
C ARG A 199 5.83 11.74 -23.35
N ASP A 200 5.38 10.95 -22.36
CA ASP A 200 5.06 9.53 -22.54
C ASP A 200 3.70 9.27 -23.20
N LEU A 201 2.84 10.30 -23.32
CA LEU A 201 1.51 10.22 -23.95
C LEU A 201 1.50 10.65 -25.42
N GLU A 202 2.52 11.39 -25.88
CA GLU A 202 2.63 11.78 -27.30
C GLU A 202 2.91 10.57 -28.21
N TYR A 203 3.52 9.51 -27.66
CA TYR A 203 3.89 8.30 -28.41
C TYR A 203 2.90 7.13 -28.22
N ARG A 204 1.71 7.37 -27.65
CA ARG A 204 0.64 6.37 -27.42
C ARG A 204 -0.68 6.78 -28.09
#